data_AF-A0A5K1EGG1-F1
#
_entry.id   AF-A0A5K1EGG1-F1
#
_cell.length_a   1.000
_cell.length_b   1.000
_cell.length_c   1.000
_cell.angle_alpha   90.00
_cell.angle_beta   90.00
_cell.angle_gamma   90.00
#
_symmetry.space_group_name_H-M   'P 1'
#
loop_
_entity.id
_entity.type
_entity.pdbx_description
1 polymer ?
#
loop_
_entity_poly.entity_id
_entity_poly.type
_entity_poly.pdbx_seq_one_letter_code
_entity_poly.pdbx_strand_id
1 'polypeptide(L)' 'TVASPIDLSEQEWNQTMNTDLRGPWLVSKCVCKLMIEAKQKGSIINIGSMAGFDRGQLPGSLAYSSAKAGVNIMTK' A
#
# COMPACT_ATOMS: atom_id res chain seq x y z
N THR A 1 12.46 21.56 -1.36
CA THR A 1 11.60 21.47 -0.16
C THR A 1 10.53 20.44 -0.44
N VAL A 2 10.21 19.56 0.50
CA VAL A 2 9.10 18.61 0.31
C VAL A 2 7.75 19.35 0.39
N ALA A 3 6.76 18.93 -0.39
CA ALA A 3 5.44 19.55 -0.41
C ALA A 3 4.74 19.37 0.95
N SER A 4 4.01 20.41 1.38
CA SER A 4 3.20 20.35 2.59
C SER A 4 2.01 19.41 2.40
N PRO A 5 1.56 18.68 3.43
CA PRO A 5 0.35 17.86 3.34
C PRO A 5 -0.91 18.62 2.89
N ILE A 6 -1.01 19.92 3.20
CA ILE A 6 -2.15 20.76 2.79
C ILE A 6 -2.12 21.14 1.31
N ASP A 7 -0.95 21.04 0.67
CA ASP A 7 -0.75 21.36 -0.75
C ASP A 7 -0.75 20.09 -1.62
N LEU A 8 -0.88 18.91 -1.01
CA LEU A 8 -0.92 17.65 -1.72
C LEU A 8 -2.19 17.57 -2.58
N SER A 9 -2.02 17.49 -3.89
CA SER A 9 -3.16 17.40 -4.79
C SER A 9 -3.87 16.05 -4.68
N GLU A 10 -5.18 16.03 -4.94
CA GLU A 10 -5.96 14.78 -4.99
C GLU A 10 -5.42 13.83 -6.07
N GLN A 11 -4.90 14.37 -7.17
CA GLN A 11 -4.31 13.57 -8.24
C GLN A 11 -3.07 12.81 -7.75
N GLU A 12 -2.14 13.49 -7.08
CA GLU A 12 -0.94 12.87 -6.51
C GLU A 12 -1.29 11.86 -5.42
N TRP A 13 -2.23 12.21 -4.53
CA TRP A 13 -2.77 11.28 -3.54
C TRP A 13 -3.30 10.01 -4.20
N ASN A 14 -4.17 10.15 -5.20
CA ASN A 14 -4.77 9.03 -5.91
C ASN A 14 -3.71 8.21 -6.65
N GLN A 15 -2.70 8.85 -7.24
CA GLN A 15 -1.61 8.16 -7.92
C GLN A 15 -0.82 7.26 -6.94
N THR A 16 -0.44 7.80 -5.78
CA THR A 16 0.25 7.02 -4.74
C THR A 16 -0.63 5.90 -4.21
N MET A 17 -1.89 6.18 -3.86
CA MET A 17 -2.80 5.17 -3.32
C MET A 17 -3.12 4.04 -4.31
N ASN A 18 -3.30 4.38 -5.59
CA ASN A 18 -3.53 3.40 -6.64
C ASN A 18 -2.33 2.47 -6.84
N THR A 19 -1.12 3.02 -6.74
CA THR A 19 0.12 2.26 -6.95
C THR A 19 0.48 1.44 -5.70
N ASP A 20 0.56 2.07 -4.53
CA ASP A 20 1.16 1.49 -3.34
C ASP A 20 0.21 0.66 -2.48
N LEU A 21 -1.11 0.83 -2.64
CA LEU A 21 -2.12 0.08 -1.88
C LEU A 21 -3.04 -0.72 -2.81
N ARG A 22 -3.71 -0.05 -3.76
CA ARG A 22 -4.69 -0.72 -4.62
C ARG A 22 -4.04 -1.77 -5.51
N GLY A 23 -2.86 -1.49 -6.07
CA GLY A 23 -2.10 -2.44 -6.89
C GLY A 23 -1.85 -3.76 -6.16
N PRO A 24 -1.13 -3.77 -5.02
CA PRO A 24 -0.90 -4.97 -4.22
C PRO A 24 -2.18 -5.71 -3.82
N TRP A 25 -3.25 -4.98 -3.45
CA TRP A 25 -4.54 -5.59 -3.15
C TRP A 25 -5.14 -6.34 -4.35
N LEU A 26 -5.17 -5.72 -5.53
CA LEU A 26 -5.71 -6.33 -6.75
C LEU A 26 -4.91 -7.56 -7.16
N VAL A 27 -3.59 -7.48 -7.12
CA VAL A 27 -2.70 -8.61 -7.41
C VAL A 27 -2.95 -9.75 -6.41
N SER A 28 -2.97 -9.43 -5.11
CA SER A 28 -3.22 -10.41 -4.05
C SER A 28 -4.56 -11.12 -4.27
N LYS A 29 -5.62 -10.35 -4.55
CA LYS A 29 -6.96 -10.87 -4.82
C LYS A 29 -6.99 -11.81 -6.03
N CYS A 30 -6.37 -11.44 -7.15
CA CYS A 30 -6.34 -12.25 -8.36
C CYS A 30 -5.54 -13.54 -8.14
N VAL A 31 -4.34 -13.45 -7.55
CA VAL A 31 -3.49 -14.61 -7.30
C VAL A 31 -4.14 -15.57 -6.31
N CYS A 32 -4.73 -15.08 -5.22
CA CYS A 32 -5.46 -15.93 -4.27
C CYS A 32 -6.58 -16.73 -4.94
N LYS A 33 -7.35 -16.11 -5.84
CA LYS A 33 -8.41 -16.82 -6.58
C LYS A 33 -7.84 -17.96 -7.42
N LEU A 34 -6.78 -17.69 -8.18
CA LEU A 34 -6.11 -18.70 -9.01
C LEU A 34 -5.54 -19.85 -8.17
N MET A 35 -4.93 -19.55 -7.01
CA MET A 35 -4.41 -20.57 -6.10
C MET A 35 -5.52 -21.48 -5.55
N ILE A 36 -6.67 -20.90 -5.19
CA ILE A 36 -7.85 -21.64 -4.72
C ILE A 36 -8.37 -22.56 -5.83
N GLU A 37 -8.55 -22.03 -7.05
CA GLU A 37 -9.02 -22.78 -8.21
C GLU A 37 -8.08 -23.94 -8.56
N ALA A 38 -6.78 -23.71 -8.49
CA ALA A 38 -5.75 -24.73 -8.73
C ALA A 38 -5.57 -25.72 -7.55
N LYS A 39 -6.26 -25.52 -6.43
CA LYS A 39 -6.06 -26.27 -5.17
C LYS A 39 -4.60 -26.28 -4.72
N GLN A 40 -3.86 -25.21 -5.01
CA GLN A 40 -2.43 -25.08 -4.74
C GLN A 40 -2.21 -24.21 -3.50
N LYS A 41 -1.48 -24.75 -2.52
CA LYS A 41 -1.01 -23.97 -1.37
C LYS A 41 0.09 -23.01 -1.78
N GLY A 42 0.20 -21.90 -1.07
CA GLY A 42 1.28 -20.93 -1.25
C GLY A 42 1.14 -19.75 -0.31
N SER A 43 1.85 -18.67 -0.61
CA SER A 43 1.85 -17.46 0.21
C SER A 43 2.00 -16.23 -0.67
N ILE A 44 1.36 -15.13 -0.28
CA ILE A 44 1.51 -13.82 -0.90
C ILE A 44 2.22 -12.92 0.10
N ILE A 45 3.35 -12.34 -0.31
CA ILE A 45 4.16 -11.45 0.52
C ILE A 45 4.04 -10.04 -0.02
N ASN A 46 3.32 -9.19 0.70
CA ASN A 46 3.23 -7.76 0.39
C ASN A 46 4.34 -6.99 1.12
N ILE A 47 5.05 -6.15 0.38
CA ILE A 47 6.14 -5.35 0.94
C ILE A 47 5.60 -4.06 1.55
N GLY A 48 5.61 -4.01 2.88
CA GLY A 48 5.25 -2.82 3.66
C GLY A 48 6.39 -1.79 3.73
N SER A 49 6.35 -0.93 4.74
CA SER A 49 7.42 0.04 5.03
C SER A 49 7.40 0.46 6.50
N MET A 50 8.57 0.82 7.04
CA MET A 50 8.66 1.50 8.34
C MET A 50 7.83 2.80 8.37
N ALA A 51 7.69 3.48 7.22
CA ALA A 51 6.91 4.70 7.08
C ALA A 51 5.39 4.50 7.30
N GLY A 52 4.90 3.26 7.25
CA GLY A 52 3.51 2.90 7.55
C GLY A 52 3.25 2.58 9.03
N PHE A 53 4.24 2.82 9.90
CA PHE A 53 4.11 2.70 11.35
C PHE A 53 4.23 4.07 12.02
N ASP A 54 3.75 4.16 13.26
CA ASP A 54 3.86 5.36 14.11
C ASP A 54 5.26 5.52 14.72
N ARG A 55 6.30 5.40 13.89
CA ARG A 55 7.72 5.45 14.31
C ARG A 55 8.54 6.52 13.59
N GLY A 56 7.87 7.46 12.94
CA GLY A 56 8.48 8.65 12.34
C GLY A 56 7.69 9.12 11.12
N GLN A 57 7.14 10.33 11.18
CA GLN A 57 6.64 11.01 10.00
C GLN A 57 7.81 11.49 9.14
N LEU A 58 7.88 11.00 7.91
CA LEU A 58 8.76 11.55 6.89
C LEU A 58 8.08 12.77 6.27
N PRO A 59 8.72 13.96 6.28
CA PRO A 59 8.14 15.13 5.64
C PRO A 59 7.77 14.85 4.17
N GLY A 60 6.54 15.20 3.77
CA GLY A 60 6.02 14.97 2.42
C GLY A 60 5.57 13.54 2.11
N SER A 61 5.61 12.61 3.07
CA SER A 61 5.25 11.21 2.82
C SER A 61 3.79 10.85 3.10
N LEU A 62 2.88 11.81 3.30
CA LEU A 62 1.52 11.56 3.78
C LEU A 62 0.83 10.41 3.01
N ALA A 63 0.68 10.55 1.69
CA ALA A 63 0.03 9.53 0.87
C ALA A 63 0.75 8.18 0.92
N TYR A 64 2.08 8.19 0.85
CA TYR A 64 2.90 6.98 0.88
C TYR A 64 2.79 6.23 2.20
N SER A 65 2.94 6.95 3.32
CA SER A 65 2.79 6.42 4.67
C SER A 65 1.39 5.86 4.90
N SER A 66 0.34 6.57 4.46
CA SER A 66 -1.03 6.07 4.51
C SER A 66 -1.22 4.80 3.70
N ALA A 67 -0.69 4.74 2.47
CA ALA A 67 -0.75 3.55 1.63
C ALA A 67 -0.05 2.35 2.28
N LYS A 68 1.17 2.54 2.81
CA LYS A 68 1.94 1.46 3.46
C LYS A 68 1.36 1.03 4.80
N ALA A 69 0.72 1.93 5.55
CA ALA A 69 -0.10 1.54 6.70
C ALA A 69 -1.27 0.64 6.27
N GLY A 70 -1.93 0.95 5.15
CA GLY A 70 -2.95 0.10 4.54
C GLY A 70 -2.43 -1.29 4.15
N VAL A 71 -1.23 -1.36 3.55
CA VAL A 71 -0.57 -2.64 3.22
C VAL A 71 -0.30 -3.47 4.47
N ASN A 72 0.17 -2.84 5.54
CA ASN A 72 0.44 -3.51 6.81
C ASN A 72 -0.86 -4.12 7.40
N ILE A 73 -1.99 -3.43 7.33
CA ILE A 73 -3.29 -3.96 7.79
C ILE A 73 -3.82 -5.05 6.86
N MET A 74 -3.69 -4.87 5.54
CA MET A 74 -4.13 -5.86 4.54
C MET A 74 -3.43 -7.23 4.69
N THR A 75 -2.23 -7.25 5.28
CA THR A 75 -1.39 -8.45 5.39
C THR A 75 -1.42 -9.06 6.81
N LYS A 76 -2.28 -8.55 7.69
CA LYS A 76 -2.58 -9.19 8.99
C LYS A 76 -3.69 -10.22 8.84
#